data_AF-A0A0H3FC08-F1
#
_entry.id   AF-A0A0H3FC08-F1
#
_cell.length_a   1.000
_cell.length_b   1.000
_cell.length_c   1.000
_cell.angle_alpha   90.00
_cell.angle_beta   90.00
_cell.angle_gamma   90.00
#
_symmetry.space_group_name_H-M   'P 1'
#
loop_
_entity.id
_entity.type
_entity.pdbx_description
1 polymer ?
#
loop_
_entity_poly.entity_id
_entity_poly.type
_entity_poly.pdbx_seq_one_letter_code
_entity_poly.pdbx_strand_id
1 'polypeptide(L)' 'MSMEDVVADRLERIVADGFDIFKISKEALDIYQDPSFSLTKKLDFALLSLIAMVEGPEFEMTEKEFHEFLSDIRQM' A
#
# COMPACT_ATOMS: atom_id res chain seq x y z
N MET A 1 -9.24 3.17 -15.23
CA MET A 1 -8.55 3.13 -13.94
C MET A 1 -7.99 1.73 -13.82
N SER A 2 -6.67 1.59 -13.76
CA SER A 2 -6.00 0.30 -13.59
C SER A 2 -6.25 -0.25 -12.18
N MET A 3 -5.88 -1.50 -11.92
CA MET A 3 -5.98 -2.05 -10.56
C MET A 3 -5.04 -1.29 -9.61
N GLU A 4 -3.88 -0.94 -10.13
CA GLU A 4 -2.84 -0.14 -9.49
C GLU A 4 -3.36 1.24 -9.07
N ASP A 5 -4.11 1.93 -9.95
CA ASP A 5 -4.76 3.20 -9.61
C ASP A 5 -5.75 3.03 -8.45
N VAL A 6 -6.58 1.98 -8.49
CA VAL A 6 -7.58 1.70 -7.44
C VAL A 6 -6.91 1.43 -6.09
N VAL A 7 -5.83 0.65 -6.08
CA VAL A 7 -5.06 0.35 -4.87
C VAL A 7 -4.41 1.63 -4.34
N ALA A 8 -3.75 2.41 -5.19
CA ALA A 8 -3.09 3.65 -4.79
C ALA A 8 -4.09 4.66 -4.20
N ASP A 9 -5.28 4.79 -4.81
CA ASP A 9 -6.32 5.68 -4.32
C ASP A 9 -6.93 5.23 -2.99
N ARG A 10 -7.07 3.91 -2.74
CA ARG A 10 -7.49 3.39 -1.43
C ARG A 10 -6.46 3.73 -0.35
N LEU A 11 -5.19 3.45 -0.64
CA LEU A 11 -4.08 3.71 0.28
C LEU A 11 -3.91 5.20 0.58
N GLU A 12 -4.05 6.07 -0.42
CA GLU A 12 -3.98 7.52 -0.26
C GLU A 12 -5.09 8.06 0.64
N ARG A 13 -6.31 7.52 0.53
CA ARG A 13 -7.43 7.93 1.41
C ARG A 13 -7.19 7.60 2.87
N ILE A 14 -6.48 6.51 3.16
CA ILE A 14 -6.20 6.09 4.54
C ILE A 14 -5.28 7.07 5.27
N VAL A 15 -4.38 7.75 4.54
CA VAL A 15 -3.43 8.71 5.12
C VAL A 15 -3.94 10.14 5.12
N ALA A 16 -5.12 10.42 4.55
CA ALA A 16 -5.67 11.77 4.44
C ALA A 16 -5.87 12.46 5.81
N ASP A 17 -6.14 11.68 6.87
CA ASP A 17 -6.31 12.16 8.25
C ASP A 17 -5.06 11.95 9.13
N GLY A 18 -3.91 11.67 8.50
CA GLY A 18 -2.63 11.47 9.17
C GLY A 18 -1.95 10.15 8.81
N PHE A 19 -0.62 10.20 8.74
CA PHE A 19 0.21 9.05 8.42
C PHE A 19 0.30 8.08 9.62
N ASP A 20 -0.22 6.86 9.43
CA ASP A 20 -0.25 5.82 10.44
C ASP A 20 0.07 4.46 9.80
N ILE A 21 1.25 3.92 10.12
CA ILE A 21 1.77 2.68 9.54
C ILE A 21 0.85 1.48 9.82
N PHE A 22 0.13 1.47 10.94
CA PHE A 22 -0.78 0.38 11.29
C PHE A 22 -2.03 0.40 10.43
N LYS A 23 -2.56 1.59 10.13
CA LYS A 23 -3.70 1.74 9.22
C LYS A 23 -3.33 1.36 7.79
N ILE A 24 -2.16 1.79 7.34
CA ILE A 24 -1.64 1.49 6.00
C ILE A 24 -1.42 -0.03 5.84
N SER A 25 -0.72 -0.66 6.78
CA SER A 25 -0.46 -2.11 6.76
C SER A 25 -1.76 -2.92 6.77
N LYS A 26 -2.74 -2.51 7.59
CA LYS A 26 -4.06 -3.15 7.63
C LYS A 26 -4.80 -3.01 6.30
N GLU A 27 -4.86 -1.82 5.72
CA GLU A 27 -5.53 -1.60 4.44
C GLU A 27 -4.85 -2.40 3.31
N ALA A 28 -3.52 -2.46 3.31
CA ALA A 28 -2.77 -3.29 2.36
C ALA A 28 -3.09 -4.78 2.51
N LEU A 29 -3.23 -5.28 3.75
CA LEU A 29 -3.67 -6.65 4.01
C LEU A 29 -5.10 -6.91 3.53
N ASP A 30 -6.02 -5.98 3.79
CA ASP A 30 -7.42 -6.09 3.36
C ASP A 30 -7.52 -6.13 1.83
N ILE A 31 -6.72 -5.32 1.11
CA ILE A 31 -6.61 -5.39 -0.36
C ILE A 31 -6.00 -6.73 -0.80
N TYR A 32 -4.92 -7.16 -0.16
CA TYR A 32 -4.20 -8.39 -0.52
C TYR A 32 -5.07 -9.64 -0.38
N GLN A 33 -5.97 -9.66 0.59
CA GLN A 33 -6.88 -10.78 0.85
C GLN A 33 -8.20 -10.69 0.06
N ASP A 34 -8.47 -9.57 -0.61
CA ASP A 34 -9.71 -9.38 -1.36
C ASP A 34 -9.69 -10.18 -2.68
N PRO A 35 -10.55 -11.21 -2.84
CA PRO A 35 -10.56 -12.04 -4.03
C PRO A 35 -11.06 -11.29 -5.28
N SER A 36 -11.62 -10.09 -5.14
CA SER A 36 -11.99 -9.23 -6.27
C SER A 36 -10.79 -8.51 -6.89
N PHE A 37 -9.64 -8.47 -6.20
CA PHE A 37 -8.41 -7.87 -6.68
C PHE A 37 -7.54 -8.91 -7.39
N SER A 38 -7.48 -8.83 -8.72
CA SER A 38 -6.52 -9.61 -9.51
C SER A 38 -5.15 -8.96 -9.49
N LEU A 39 -4.36 -9.25 -8.46
CA LEU A 39 -3.03 -8.66 -8.26
C LEU A 39 -2.03 -9.09 -9.34
N THR A 40 -1.29 -8.12 -9.88
CA THR A 40 -0.08 -8.42 -10.65
C THR A 40 1.05 -8.79 -9.68
N LYS A 41 2.10 -9.47 -10.16
CA LYS A 41 3.25 -9.83 -9.32
C LYS A 41 3.93 -8.60 -8.70
N LYS A 42 3.96 -7.46 -9.39
CA LYS A 42 4.54 -6.22 -8.84
C LYS A 42 3.67 -5.66 -7.72
N LEU A 43 2.36 -5.63 -7.93
CA LEU A 43 1.40 -5.13 -6.95
C LEU A 43 1.32 -6.03 -5.71
N ASP A 44 1.45 -7.35 -5.90
CA ASP A 44 1.58 -8.35 -4.83
C ASP A 44 2.77 -8.02 -3.90
N PHE A 45 3.97 -7.84 -4.47
CA PHE A 45 5.13 -7.42 -3.69
C PHE A 45 4.94 -6.05 -3.03
N ALA A 46 4.30 -5.11 -3.72
CA ALA A 46 4.09 -3.79 -3.17
C ALA A 46 3.21 -3.82 -1.91
N LEU A 47 2.12 -4.60 -1.94
CA LEU A 47 1.24 -4.79 -0.79
C LEU A 47 1.96 -5.53 0.34
N LEU A 48 2.76 -6.55 0.05
CA LEU A 48 3.55 -7.25 1.06
C LEU A 48 4.55 -6.32 1.77
N SER A 49 5.17 -5.39 1.05
CA SER A 49 6.06 -4.38 1.67
C SER A 49 5.30 -3.47 2.64
N LEU A 50 4.09 -3.04 2.29
CA LEU A 50 3.25 -2.23 3.18
C LEU A 50 2.76 -3.01 4.41
N ILE A 51 2.41 -4.28 4.22
CA ILE A 51 2.03 -5.17 5.32
C ILE A 51 3.18 -5.31 6.32
N ALA A 52 4.40 -5.49 5.82
CA ALA A 52 5.60 -5.67 6.64
C ALA A 52 5.99 -4.44 7.48
N MET A 53 5.45 -3.24 7.21
CA MET A 53 5.79 -2.01 7.95
C MET A 53 5.54 -2.11 9.46
N VAL A 54 4.67 -3.03 9.92
CA VAL A 54 4.37 -3.23 11.34
C VAL A 54 5.25 -4.29 12.02
N GLU A 55 6.07 -5.02 11.26
CA GLU A 55 6.93 -6.08 11.79
C GLU A 55 8.17 -5.52 12.50
N GLY A 56 8.63 -4.34 12.11
CA GLY A 56 9.77 -3.68 12.74
C GLY A 56 10.24 -2.41 12.02
N PRO A 57 11.08 -1.59 12.68
CA PRO A 57 11.59 -0.33 12.16
C PRO A 57 12.43 -0.49 10.88
N GLU A 58 12.94 -1.68 10.59
CA GLU A 58 13.65 -1.99 9.35
C GLU A 58 12.75 -2.03 8.12
N PHE A 59 11.43 -2.14 8.31
CA PHE A 59 10.41 -2.15 7.26
C PHE A 59 9.55 -0.89 7.25
N GLU A 60 9.68 -0.04 8.27
CA GLU A 60 8.93 1.21 8.35
C GLU A 60 9.32 2.15 7.20
N MET A 61 8.30 2.73 6.57
CA MET A 61 8.45 3.81 5.60
C MET A 61 8.05 5.12 6.26
N THR A 62 8.78 6.17 5.93
CA THR A 62 8.35 7.55 6.21
C THR A 62 7.17 7.93 5.31
N GLU A 63 6.44 8.97 5.71
CA GLU A 63 5.34 9.52 4.91
C GLU A 63 5.78 9.92 3.49
N LYS A 64 7.00 10.48 3.37
CA LYS A 64 7.57 10.85 2.07
C LYS A 64 7.82 9.62 1.19
N GLU A 65 8.46 8.59 1.75
CA GLU A 65 8.73 7.33 1.03
C GLU A 65 7.43 6.65 0.61
N PHE A 66 6.40 6.69 1.46
CA PHE A 66 5.08 6.16 1.13
C PHE A 66 4.43 6.90 -0.05
N HIS A 67 4.48 8.24 -0.10
CA HIS A 67 3.93 8.98 -1.24
C HIS A 67 4.70 8.73 -2.55
N GLU A 68 6.02 8.54 -2.47
CA GLU A 68 6.82 8.10 -3.61
C GLU A 68 6.40 6.68 -4.03
N PHE A 69 6.21 5.78 -3.07
CA PHE A 69 5.74 4.42 -3.31
C PHE A 69 4.35 4.35 -3.97
N LEU A 70 3.41 5.21 -3.57
CA LEU A 70 2.11 5.34 -4.23
C LEU A 70 2.24 5.80 -5.69
N SER A 71 3.22 6.66 -5.98
CA SER A 71 3.49 7.10 -7.34
C SER A 71 4.06 5.97 -8.19
N ASP A 72 4.92 5.13 -7.60
CA ASP A 72 5.48 3.95 -8.25
C ASP A 72 4.40 2.91 -8.55
N ILE A 73 3.49 2.64 -7.60
CA ILE A 73 2.35 1.72 -7.80
C ILE A 73 1.55 2.11 -9.06
N ARG A 74 1.23 3.39 -9.23
CA ARG A 74 0.46 3.90 -10.38
C ARG A 74 1.14 3.70 -11.73
N GLN A 75 2.44 3.44 -11.75
CA GLN A 75 3.23 3.26 -12.98
C GLN A 75 3.53 1.78 -13.32
N MET A 76 3.04 0.82 -12.52
CA MET A 76 3.42 -0.60 -12.62
C MET A 76 2.90 -1.34 -13.85
#